data_AF-X8H8T7-F1
#
_entry.id   AF-X8H8T7-F1
#
_cell.length_a   1.000
_cell.length_b   1.000
_cell.length_c   1.000
_cell.angle_alpha   90.00
_cell.angle_beta   90.00
_cell.angle_gamma   90.00
#
_symmetry.space_group_name_H-M   'P 1'
#
loop_
_entity.id
_entity.type
_entity.pdbx_description
1 polymer ?
#
loop_
_entity_poly.entity_id
_entity_poly.type
_entity_poly.pdbx_seq_one_letter_code
_entity_poly.pdbx_strand_id
1 'polypeptide(L)'
;MEYKPRRLSPKREKMLNLHLHPICVHFPIVGTTGSFFVPIIALLIPSIAATLFHVVTLVTMILPALVILGGISGYIGSKLRFKTATAKYPKQKIYLTIIYFIISCIQSYMTIAHSVNAENAWIMIILGIIGSIFAAKLGKMGSYLFAGRFSPYTAG
;
A
#
# COMPACT_ATOMS: atom_id res chain seq x y z
N MET A 1 24.38 11.24 22.21
CA MET A 1 24.68 9.80 22.45
C MET A 1 24.47 9.07 21.14
N GLU A 2 25.49 8.36 20.65
CA GLU A 2 25.37 7.50 19.47
C GLU A 2 24.45 6.32 19.82
N TYR A 3 23.39 6.13 19.04
CA TYR A 3 22.38 5.12 19.26
C TYR A 3 22.99 3.71 19.20
N LYS A 4 22.89 2.94 20.30
CA LYS A 4 23.26 1.51 20.33
C LYS A 4 22.01 0.65 20.10
N PRO A 5 21.75 0.13 18.89
CA PRO A 5 20.61 -0.75 18.65
C PRO A 5 20.65 -1.97 19.56
N ARG A 6 19.49 -2.37 20.09
CA ARG A 6 19.31 -3.68 20.75
C ARG A 6 19.86 -4.76 19.82
N ARG A 7 20.79 -5.61 20.31
CA ARG A 7 21.40 -6.71 19.53
C ARG A 7 20.30 -7.49 18.78
N LEU A 8 20.26 -7.32 17.46
CA LEU A 8 19.42 -8.12 16.57
C LEU A 8 20.10 -9.48 16.41
N SER A 9 19.31 -10.54 16.25
CA SER A 9 19.90 -11.81 15.83
C SER A 9 20.33 -11.69 14.35
N PRO A 10 21.43 -12.35 13.94
CA PRO A 10 21.93 -12.27 12.56
C PRO A 10 20.87 -12.58 11.50
N LYS A 11 19.98 -13.54 11.80
CA LYS A 11 18.84 -13.89 10.94
C LYS A 11 17.85 -12.73 10.77
N ARG A 12 17.50 -12.02 11.86
CA ARG A 12 16.57 -10.87 11.81
C ARG A 12 17.18 -9.69 11.08
N GLU A 13 18.47 -9.45 11.29
CA GLU A 13 19.21 -8.41 10.59
C GLU A 13 19.25 -8.68 9.08
N LYS A 14 19.61 -9.91 8.66
CA LYS A 14 19.57 -10.33 7.26
C LYS A 14 18.20 -10.09 6.62
N MET A 15 17.11 -10.47 7.31
CA MET A 15 15.76 -10.25 6.79
C MET A 15 15.36 -8.78 6.66
N LEU A 16 15.83 -7.92 7.58
CA LEU A 16 15.60 -6.47 7.49
C LEU A 16 16.39 -5.85 6.34
N ASN A 17 17.61 -6.34 6.09
CA ASN A 17 18.50 -5.88 5.02
C ASN A 17 18.09 -6.35 3.62
N LEU A 18 17.13 -7.27 3.50
CA LEU A 18 16.59 -7.67 2.18
C LEU A 18 15.72 -6.58 1.53
N HIS A 19 15.29 -5.56 2.29
CA HIS A 19 14.42 -4.46 1.80
C HIS A 19 13.15 -4.93 1.06
N LEU A 20 12.71 -6.18 1.27
CA LEU A 20 11.48 -6.72 0.68
C LEU A 20 10.25 -5.93 1.11
N HIS A 21 10.21 -5.49 2.37
CA HIS A 21 9.09 -4.72 2.88
C HIS A 21 8.86 -3.41 2.10
N PRO A 22 9.84 -2.49 1.97
CA PRO A 22 9.64 -1.30 1.14
C PRO A 22 9.25 -1.69 -0.29
N ILE A 23 9.91 -2.64 -0.93
CA ILE A 23 9.55 -3.06 -2.31
C ILE A 23 8.06 -3.45 -2.40
N CYS A 24 7.61 -4.38 -1.56
CA CYS A 24 6.25 -4.92 -1.62
C CYS A 24 5.15 -3.92 -1.25
N VAL A 25 5.41 -2.89 -0.45
CA VAL A 25 4.38 -1.89 -0.11
C VAL A 25 4.26 -0.77 -1.15
N HIS A 26 5.29 -0.51 -1.95
CA HIS A 26 5.21 0.53 -2.98
C HIS A 26 4.40 0.10 -4.19
N PHE A 27 4.38 -1.19 -4.55
CA PHE A 27 3.54 -1.69 -5.65
C PHE A 27 2.05 -1.35 -5.51
N PRO A 28 1.36 -1.68 -4.39
CA PRO A 28 -0.03 -1.28 -4.22
C PRO A 28 -0.19 0.24 -4.15
N ILE A 29 0.75 0.99 -3.54
CA ILE A 29 0.72 2.47 -3.51
C ILE A 29 0.71 3.05 -4.93
N VAL A 30 1.62 2.58 -5.80
CA VAL A 30 1.70 3.03 -7.20
C VAL A 30 0.46 2.60 -7.96
N GLY A 31 -0.01 1.37 -7.78
CA GLY A 31 -1.24 0.88 -8.44
C GLY A 31 -2.48 1.71 -8.07
N THR A 32 -2.66 2.02 -6.78
CA THR A 32 -3.75 2.89 -6.33
C THR A 32 -3.60 4.31 -6.80
N THR A 33 -2.38 4.86 -6.86
CA THR A 33 -2.14 6.18 -7.44
C THR A 33 -2.51 6.22 -8.92
N GLY A 34 -2.08 5.21 -9.68
CA GLY A 34 -2.44 5.05 -11.09
C GLY A 34 -3.96 4.94 -11.28
N SER A 35 -4.66 4.26 -10.36
CA SER A 35 -6.11 4.04 -10.46
C SER A 35 -6.96 5.30 -10.39
N PHE A 36 -6.45 6.42 -9.84
CA PHE A 36 -7.15 7.72 -9.90
C PHE A 36 -6.49 8.73 -10.84
N PHE A 37 -5.17 8.69 -10.99
CA PHE A 37 -4.47 9.69 -11.81
C PHE A 37 -4.60 9.41 -13.31
N VAL A 38 -4.51 8.15 -13.72
CA VAL A 38 -4.59 7.76 -15.14
C VAL A 38 -5.98 8.03 -15.74
N PRO A 39 -7.12 7.74 -15.07
CA PRO A 39 -8.43 8.12 -15.58
C PRO A 39 -8.61 9.64 -15.74
N ILE A 40 -8.00 10.47 -14.88
CA ILE A 40 -8.04 11.94 -15.04
C ILE A 40 -7.38 12.33 -16.37
N ILE A 41 -6.21 11.78 -16.67
CA ILE A 41 -5.53 12.02 -17.95
C ILE A 41 -6.39 11.53 -19.13
N ALA A 42 -7.02 10.36 -19.00
CA ALA A 42 -7.91 9.80 -20.02
C ALA A 42 -9.10 10.72 -20.32
N LEU A 43 -9.69 11.33 -19.29
CA LEU A 43 -10.79 12.30 -19.46
C LEU A 43 -10.32 13.62 -20.11
N LEU A 44 -9.08 14.05 -19.84
CA LEU A 44 -8.52 15.29 -20.40
C LEU A 44 -8.02 15.14 -21.84
N ILE A 45 -7.64 13.93 -22.26
CA ILE A 45 -7.06 13.66 -23.58
C ILE A 45 -7.85 12.52 -24.27
N PRO A 46 -9.00 12.83 -24.91
CA PRO A 46 -9.89 11.81 -25.48
C PRO A 46 -9.22 10.91 -26.52
N SER A 47 -8.22 11.41 -27.25
CA SER A 47 -7.51 10.66 -28.31
C SER A 47 -6.75 9.43 -27.80
N ILE A 48 -6.40 9.37 -26.51
CA ILE A 48 -5.69 8.23 -25.90
C ILE A 48 -6.50 7.55 -24.78
N ALA A 49 -7.75 7.98 -24.56
CA ALA A 49 -8.54 7.61 -23.39
C ALA A 49 -8.77 6.10 -23.29
N ALA A 50 -9.13 5.43 -24.40
CA ALA A 50 -9.36 3.99 -24.42
C ALA A 50 -8.14 3.19 -23.95
N THR A 51 -6.95 3.53 -24.46
CA THR A 51 -5.68 2.92 -24.05
C THR A 51 -5.43 3.11 -22.55
N LEU A 52 -5.64 4.33 -22.04
CA LEU A 52 -5.45 4.62 -20.62
C LEU A 52 -6.48 3.90 -19.73
N PHE A 53 -7.73 3.75 -20.16
CA PHE A 53 -8.72 2.97 -19.43
C PHE A 53 -8.37 1.48 -19.37
N HIS A 54 -7.78 0.91 -20.43
CA HIS A 54 -7.23 -0.46 -20.37
C HIS A 54 -6.06 -0.59 -19.39
N VAL A 55 -5.20 0.43 -19.30
CA VAL A 55 -4.13 0.46 -18.28
C VAL A 55 -4.72 0.46 -16.87
N VAL A 56 -5.73 1.30 -16.62
CA VAL A 56 -6.42 1.35 -15.32
C VAL A 56 -7.03 -0.01 -15.01
N THR A 57 -7.68 -0.63 -15.99
CA THR A 57 -8.31 -1.95 -15.88
C THR A 57 -7.31 -3.00 -15.39
N LEU A 58 -6.15 -3.11 -16.06
CA LEU A 58 -5.11 -4.05 -15.65
C LEU A 58 -4.65 -3.80 -14.21
N VAL A 59 -4.36 -2.54 -13.89
CA VAL A 59 -3.83 -2.15 -12.58
C VAL A 59 -4.82 -2.47 -11.46
N THR A 60 -6.10 -2.16 -11.63
CA THR A 60 -7.14 -2.36 -10.61
C THR A 60 -7.53 -3.83 -10.47
N MET A 61 -7.45 -4.63 -11.55
CA MET A 61 -7.66 -6.07 -11.48
C MET A 61 -6.64 -6.76 -10.57
N ILE A 62 -5.36 -6.39 -10.68
CA ILE A 62 -4.28 -7.00 -9.88
C ILE A 62 -4.09 -6.35 -8.50
N LEU A 63 -4.69 -5.17 -8.27
CA LEU A 63 -4.48 -4.39 -7.05
C LEU A 63 -4.77 -5.16 -5.74
N PRO A 64 -5.86 -5.96 -5.62
CA PRO A 64 -6.11 -6.74 -4.40
C PRO A 64 -4.96 -7.69 -4.06
N ALA A 65 -4.38 -8.36 -5.06
CA ALA A 65 -3.24 -9.24 -4.85
C ALA A 65 -2.00 -8.45 -4.39
N LEU A 66 -1.75 -7.27 -4.97
CA LEU A 66 -0.66 -6.39 -4.55
C LEU A 66 -0.85 -5.89 -3.10
N VAL A 67 -2.08 -5.58 -2.70
CA VAL A 67 -2.40 -5.17 -1.32
C VAL A 67 -2.16 -6.32 -0.34
N ILE A 68 -2.51 -7.56 -0.70
CA ILE A 68 -2.21 -8.74 0.12
C ILE A 68 -0.70 -8.91 0.29
N LEU A 69 0.08 -8.86 -0.80
CA LEU A 69 1.54 -9.00 -0.75
C LEU A 69 2.19 -7.88 0.08
N GLY A 70 1.76 -6.64 -0.12
CA GLY A 70 2.16 -5.49 0.69
C GLY A 70 1.83 -5.68 2.17
N GLY A 71 0.62 -6.17 2.46
CA GLY A 71 0.13 -6.48 3.81
C GLY A 71 0.97 -7.55 4.51
N ILE A 72 1.24 -8.68 3.85
CA ILE A 72 2.07 -9.77 4.37
C ILE A 72 3.49 -9.27 4.65
N SER A 73 4.10 -8.56 3.70
CA SER A 73 5.44 -7.99 3.89
C SER A 73 5.47 -7.02 5.08
N GLY A 74 4.42 -6.20 5.22
CA GLY A 74 4.27 -5.23 6.31
C GLY A 74 4.06 -5.87 7.66
N TYR A 75 3.33 -6.98 7.72
CA TYR A 75 3.16 -7.80 8.91
C TYR A 75 4.51 -8.41 9.35
N ILE A 76 5.23 -9.04 8.43
CA ILE A 76 6.56 -9.62 8.69
C ILE A 76 7.51 -8.53 9.17
N GLY A 77 7.58 -7.39 8.47
CA GLY A 77 8.41 -6.25 8.85
C GLY A 77 8.08 -5.70 10.24
N SER A 78 6.79 -5.61 10.59
CA SER A 78 6.34 -5.21 11.93
C SER A 78 6.72 -6.23 13.00
N LYS A 79 6.53 -7.53 12.76
CA LYS A 79 6.92 -8.60 13.70
C LYS A 79 8.43 -8.64 13.91
N LEU A 80 9.22 -8.43 12.85
CA LEU A 80 10.67 -8.33 12.92
C LEU A 80 11.15 -7.12 13.74
N ARG A 81 10.36 -6.06 13.90
CA ARG A 81 10.72 -4.87 14.71
C ARG A 81 10.18 -4.96 16.13
N PHE A 82 8.90 -5.24 16.28
CA PHE A 82 8.21 -5.25 17.58
C PHE A 82 8.31 -6.58 18.33
N LYS A 83 8.78 -7.65 17.68
CA LYS A 83 8.70 -9.05 18.18
C LYS A 83 7.28 -9.57 18.40
N THR A 84 6.26 -8.74 18.19
CA THR A 84 4.84 -9.07 18.33
C THR A 84 4.02 -8.39 17.24
N ALA A 85 2.89 -8.98 16.89
CA ALA A 85 1.87 -8.38 16.04
C ALA A 85 0.74 -7.72 16.86
N THR A 86 0.73 -7.89 18.18
CA THR A 86 -0.37 -7.42 19.04
C THR A 86 -0.14 -6.03 19.62
N ALA A 87 1.04 -5.44 19.40
CA ALA A 87 1.32 -4.07 19.80
C ALA A 87 0.41 -3.07 19.05
N LYS A 88 0.22 -1.88 19.63
CA LYS A 88 -0.67 -0.83 19.12
C LYS A 88 -0.46 -0.55 17.62
N TYR A 89 0.77 -0.26 17.19
CA TYR A 89 1.06 0.10 15.80
C TYR A 89 0.94 -1.06 14.80
N PRO A 90 1.49 -2.27 15.06
CA PRO A 90 1.21 -3.44 14.21
C PRO A 90 -0.30 -3.74 14.05
N LYS A 91 -1.09 -3.69 15.13
CA LYS A 91 -2.55 -3.87 15.05
C LYS A 91 -3.22 -2.83 14.16
N GLN A 92 -2.90 -1.54 14.35
CA GLN A 92 -3.42 -0.46 13.53
C GLN A 92 -3.09 -0.65 12.04
N LYS A 93 -1.86 -1.11 11.70
CA LYS A 93 -1.50 -1.43 10.31
C LYS A 93 -2.37 -2.54 9.74
N ILE A 94 -2.65 -3.59 10.50
CA ILE A 94 -3.53 -4.68 10.06
C ILE A 94 -4.93 -4.13 9.71
N TYR A 95 -5.54 -3.33 10.59
CA TYR A 95 -6.85 -2.73 10.31
C TYR A 95 -6.85 -1.83 9.07
N LEU A 96 -5.84 -0.97 8.92
CA LEU A 96 -5.71 -0.12 7.75
C LEU A 96 -5.50 -0.92 6.46
N THR A 97 -4.72 -2.00 6.51
CA THR A 97 -4.55 -2.93 5.38
C THR A 97 -5.85 -3.62 5.01
N ILE A 98 -6.67 -4.04 5.98
CA ILE A 98 -7.98 -4.66 5.71
C ILE A 98 -8.92 -3.68 5.00
N ILE A 99 -9.00 -2.43 5.48
CA ILE A 99 -9.84 -1.40 4.84
C ILE A 99 -9.33 -1.12 3.43
N TYR A 100 -8.01 -0.99 3.25
CA TYR A 100 -7.41 -0.78 1.95
C TYR A 100 -7.66 -1.96 0.99
N PHE A 101 -7.63 -3.19 1.50
CA PHE A 101 -7.96 -4.39 0.73
C PHE A 101 -9.42 -4.36 0.25
N ILE A 102 -10.37 -4.03 1.12
CA ILE A 102 -11.79 -3.91 0.75
C ILE A 102 -11.95 -2.87 -0.38
N ILE A 103 -11.32 -1.71 -0.26
CA ILE A 103 -11.35 -0.68 -1.32
C ILE A 103 -10.79 -1.22 -2.64
N SER A 104 -9.65 -1.93 -2.59
CA SER A 104 -9.06 -2.53 -3.79
C SER A 104 -9.97 -3.59 -4.43
N CYS A 105 -10.69 -4.38 -3.63
CA CYS A 105 -11.66 -5.35 -4.12
C CYS A 105 -12.85 -4.66 -4.80
N ILE A 106 -13.34 -3.54 -4.24
CA ILE A 106 -14.40 -2.75 -4.86
C ILE A 106 -13.92 -2.20 -6.21
N GLN A 107 -12.69 -1.67 -6.30
CA GLN A 107 -12.13 -1.19 -7.58
C GLN A 107 -11.98 -2.31 -8.62
N SER A 108 -11.49 -3.48 -8.19
CA SER A 108 -11.36 -4.66 -9.05
C SER A 108 -12.72 -5.14 -9.54
N TYR A 109 -13.72 -5.22 -8.65
CA TYR A 109 -15.10 -5.57 -9.00
C TYR A 109 -15.68 -4.58 -10.02
N MET A 110 -15.57 -3.26 -9.77
CA MET A 110 -16.06 -2.24 -10.69
C MET A 110 -15.49 -2.42 -12.10
N THR A 111 -14.20 -2.73 -12.16
CA THR A 111 -13.47 -2.94 -13.41
C THR A 111 -13.95 -4.20 -14.14
N ILE A 112 -14.12 -5.31 -13.44
CA ILE A 112 -14.54 -6.60 -14.04
C ILE A 112 -16.00 -6.55 -14.48
N ALA A 113 -16.88 -5.94 -13.70
CA ALA A 113 -18.31 -5.92 -13.96
C ALA A 113 -18.73 -4.87 -15.00
N HIS A 114 -18.03 -3.72 -15.05
CA HIS A 114 -18.48 -2.57 -15.85
C HIS A 114 -17.45 -2.11 -16.90
N SER A 115 -16.25 -2.71 -16.94
CA SER A 115 -15.08 -2.16 -17.63
C SER A 115 -14.73 -0.75 -17.12
N VAL A 116 -13.58 -0.19 -17.50
CA VAL A 116 -13.30 1.24 -17.21
C VAL A 116 -13.55 2.05 -18.48
N ASN A 117 -14.33 3.11 -18.39
CA ASN A 117 -14.66 4.00 -19.49
C ASN A 117 -15.00 5.41 -18.97
N ALA A 118 -15.37 6.34 -19.87
CA ALA A 118 -15.65 7.73 -19.49
C ALA A 118 -16.86 7.88 -18.53
N GLU A 119 -17.85 6.99 -18.61
CA GLU A 119 -19.08 7.06 -17.80
C GLU A 119 -18.80 6.71 -16.33
N ASN A 120 -17.88 5.77 -16.09
CA ASN A 120 -17.54 5.30 -14.75
C ASN A 120 -16.16 5.75 -14.24
N ALA A 121 -15.40 6.50 -15.03
CA ALA A 121 -14.08 7.02 -14.66
C ALA A 121 -14.09 7.77 -13.32
N TRP A 122 -15.13 8.57 -13.05
CA TRP A 122 -15.26 9.31 -11.80
C TRP A 122 -15.37 8.40 -10.56
N ILE A 123 -16.02 7.24 -10.69
CA ILE A 123 -16.10 6.25 -9.61
C ILE A 123 -14.70 5.72 -9.30
N MET A 124 -13.93 5.39 -10.35
CA MET A 124 -12.55 4.90 -10.20
C MET A 124 -11.64 5.96 -9.56
N ILE A 125 -11.80 7.23 -9.94
CA ILE A 125 -11.06 8.36 -9.37
C ILE A 125 -11.34 8.47 -7.87
N ILE A 126 -12.61 8.50 -7.46
CA ILE A 126 -12.99 8.65 -6.05
C ILE A 126 -12.48 7.46 -5.23
N LEU A 127 -12.67 6.23 -5.70
CA LEU A 127 -12.18 5.04 -5.02
C LEU A 127 -10.65 5.04 -4.89
N GLY A 128 -9.93 5.44 -5.95
CA GLY A 128 -8.47 5.51 -5.95
C GLY A 128 -7.93 6.61 -5.02
N ILE A 129 -8.62 7.76 -4.90
CA ILE A 129 -8.28 8.80 -3.92
C ILE A 129 -8.46 8.27 -2.50
N ILE A 130 -9.61 7.63 -2.21
CA ILE A 130 -9.88 7.05 -0.89
C ILE A 130 -8.81 5.99 -0.56
N GLY A 131 -8.52 5.08 -1.50
CA GLY A 131 -7.46 4.08 -1.35
C GLY A 131 -6.09 4.73 -1.08
N SER A 132 -5.76 5.81 -1.79
CA SER A 132 -4.50 6.54 -1.63
C SER A 132 -4.34 7.15 -0.24
N ILE A 133 -5.43 7.62 0.38
CA ILE A 133 -5.42 8.11 1.77
C ILE A 133 -5.01 6.98 2.74
N PHE A 134 -5.56 5.77 2.57
CA PHE A 134 -5.19 4.62 3.40
C PHE A 134 -3.75 4.18 3.14
N ALA A 135 -3.34 4.12 1.88
CA ALA A 135 -1.98 3.79 1.47
C ALA A 135 -0.95 4.79 2.04
N ALA A 136 -1.24 6.09 2.00
CA ALA A 136 -0.42 7.14 2.57
C ALA A 136 -0.33 7.06 4.10
N LYS A 137 -1.45 6.77 4.79
CA LYS A 137 -1.46 6.53 6.24
C LYS A 137 -0.57 5.33 6.61
N LEU A 138 -0.66 4.23 5.87
CA LEU A 138 0.20 3.05 6.04
C LEU A 138 1.69 3.39 5.81
N GLY A 139 2.00 4.14 4.75
CA GLY A 139 3.36 4.59 4.43
C GLY A 139 3.96 5.49 5.50
N LYS A 140 3.20 6.48 5.98
CA LYS A 140 3.60 7.38 7.07
C LYS A 140 3.85 6.63 8.38
N MET A 141 2.99 5.67 8.73
CA MET A 141 3.23 4.80 9.90
C MET A 141 4.50 3.96 9.72
N GLY A 142 4.77 3.49 8.51
CA GLY A 142 5.99 2.77 8.15
C GLY A 142 7.24 3.61 8.38
N SER A 143 7.30 4.83 7.85
CA SER A 143 8.50 5.69 7.91
C SER A 143 8.93 6.00 9.36
N TYR A 144 7.98 6.22 10.26
CA TYR A 144 8.28 6.44 11.68
C TYR A 144 8.79 5.20 12.43
N LEU A 145 8.61 3.98 11.89
CA LEU A 145 9.26 2.77 12.40
C LEU A 145 10.72 2.66 11.97
N PHE A 146 11.09 3.30 10.87
CA PHE A 146 12.47 3.37 10.39
C PHE A 146 13.23 4.53 11.05
N ALA A 147 12.57 5.69 11.19
CA ALA A 147 13.13 6.89 11.82
C ALA A 147 13.19 6.81 13.36
N GLY A 148 13.05 5.62 13.94
CA GLY A 148 13.10 5.42 15.38
C GLY A 148 11.81 5.81 16.12
N ARG A 149 11.16 6.94 15.82
CA ARG A 149 10.03 7.54 16.58
C ARG A 149 8.93 6.58 17.10
N PHE A 150 8.59 5.51 16.36
CA PHE A 150 7.61 4.49 16.80
C PHE A 150 8.19 3.09 16.95
N SER A 151 9.48 2.94 16.70
CA SER A 151 10.19 1.70 16.93
C SER A 151 10.34 1.53 18.45
N PRO A 152 10.17 0.33 19.04
CA PRO A 152 10.49 0.07 20.45
C PRO A 152 12.02 0.15 20.73
N TYR A 153 12.74 0.76 19.80
CA TYR A 153 14.14 1.04 19.78
C TYR A 153 14.45 2.52 20.10
N THR A 154 13.45 3.41 20.25
CA THR A 154 13.65 4.80 20.73
C THR A 154 12.99 5.11 22.07
N ALA A 155 12.30 4.15 22.67
CA ALA A 155 11.92 4.26 24.08
C ALA A 155 13.09 3.69 24.90
N GLY A 156 14.15 4.48 25.01
CA GLY A 156 15.24 4.35 25.96
C GLY A 156 15.35 5.68 26.68
#